data_AF-A0A354J8N0-F1
#
_entry.id   AF-A0A354J8N0-F1
#
_cell.length_a   1.000
_cell.length_b   1.000
_cell.length_c   1.000
_cell.angle_alpha   90.00
_cell.angle_beta   90.00
_cell.angle_gamma   90.00
#
_symmetry.space_group_name_H-M   'P 1'
#
loop_
_entity.id
_entity.type
_entity.pdbx_description
1 polymer ?
#
loop_
_entity_poly.entity_id
_entity_poly.type
_entity_poly.pdbx_seq_one_letter_code
_entity_poly.pdbx_strand_id
1 'polypeptide(L)'
;EAYQDLIYVLDASRNAIFVFEPTSYGSNINQAVGLRYNGDETKAVAVWKKVLEMDSNNEMAYSGIGKAYLSSGENKKAMYYLKMGVNKEYYSIAYKRYRNELLRENLSWILTAILVGSILLRVSRRIIKSRIRRIRS
;
A
#
# COMPACT_ATOMS: atom_id res chain seq x y z
N GLU A 1 5.57 31.08 -15.55
CA GLU A 1 5.78 29.87 -16.40
C GLU A 1 6.84 29.00 -15.75
N ALA A 2 6.72 27.66 -15.82
CA ALA A 2 7.73 26.76 -15.30
C ALA A 2 8.49 26.12 -16.48
N TYR A 3 9.81 26.28 -16.53
CA TYR A 3 10.65 25.69 -17.57
C TYR A 3 11.82 24.95 -16.91
N GLN A 4 12.00 23.69 -17.29
CA GLN A 4 12.83 22.72 -16.57
C GLN A 4 12.36 22.60 -15.10
N ASP A 5 13.06 23.26 -14.19
CA ASP A 5 12.76 23.29 -12.76
C ASP A 5 12.59 24.72 -12.22
N LEU A 6 12.77 25.74 -13.07
CA LEU A 6 12.73 27.14 -12.69
C LEU A 6 11.32 27.72 -12.85
N ILE A 7 10.90 28.50 -11.86
CA ILE A 7 9.63 29.24 -11.93
C ILE A 7 9.94 30.70 -12.29
N TYR A 8 9.42 31.10 -13.45
CA TYR A 8 9.49 32.48 -13.94
C TYR A 8 8.21 33.21 -13.56
N VAL A 9 8.35 34.29 -12.81
CA VAL A 9 7.25 35.19 -12.43
C VAL A 9 7.49 36.55 -13.08
N LEU A 10 6.56 36.95 -13.95
CA LEU A 10 6.59 38.23 -14.64
C LEU A 10 5.96 39.31 -13.75
N ASP A 11 6.71 40.37 -13.46
CA ASP A 11 6.19 41.56 -12.77
C ASP A 11 6.17 42.75 -13.73
N ALA A 12 4.98 43.02 -14.27
CA ALA A 12 4.75 44.11 -15.20
C ALA A 12 4.91 45.49 -14.54
N SER A 13 4.71 45.62 -13.23
CA SER A 13 4.85 46.90 -12.52
C SER A 13 6.30 47.34 -12.37
N ARG A 14 7.22 46.37 -12.38
CA ARG A 14 8.66 46.59 -12.22
C ARG A 14 9.45 46.34 -13.50
N ASN A 15 8.78 45.98 -14.60
CA ASN A 15 9.40 45.52 -15.84
C ASN A 15 10.52 44.48 -15.60
N ALA A 16 10.24 43.52 -14.72
CA ALA A 16 11.21 42.57 -14.21
C ALA A 16 10.71 41.13 -14.31
N ILE A 17 11.65 40.19 -14.43
CA ILE A 17 11.39 38.75 -14.39
C ILE A 17 12.10 38.18 -13.16
N PHE A 18 11.33 37.59 -12.25
CA PHE A 18 11.87 36.87 -11.12
C PHE A 18 12.01 35.39 -11.48
N VAL A 19 13.19 34.83 -11.19
CA VAL A 19 13.50 33.40 -11.40
C VAL A 19 13.67 32.76 -10.04
N PHE A 20 12.85 31.75 -9.76
CA PHE A 20 12.93 30.97 -8.53
C PHE A 20 13.50 29.58 -8.83
N GLU A 21 14.51 29.20 -8.05
CA GLU A 21 15.06 27.85 -8.04
C GLU A 21 14.34 27.00 -6.99
N PRO A 22 14.04 25.72 -7.28
CA PRO A 22 13.47 24.84 -6.29
C PRO A 22 14.51 24.54 -5.22
N THR A 23 14.06 24.53 -3.96
CA THR A 23 14.89 24.04 -2.87
C THR A 23 15.25 22.57 -3.11
N SER A 24 16.29 22.08 -2.44
CA SER A 24 16.67 20.65 -2.50
C SER A 24 15.49 19.73 -2.18
N TYR A 25 14.61 20.16 -1.27
CA TYR A 25 13.36 19.48 -0.94
C TYR A 25 12.37 19.44 -2.12
N GLY A 26 12.08 20.59 -2.74
CA GLY A 26 11.20 20.68 -3.91
C GLY A 26 11.73 19.90 -5.11
N SER A 27 13.03 19.97 -5.36
CA SER A 27 13.72 19.21 -6.41
C SER A 27 13.61 17.70 -6.18
N ASN A 28 13.80 17.21 -4.95
CA ASN A 28 13.60 15.80 -4.62
C ASN A 28 12.16 15.34 -4.87
N ILE A 29 11.15 16.15 -4.53
CA ILE A 29 9.74 15.83 -4.81
C ILE A 29 9.50 15.71 -6.33
N ASN A 30 9.93 16.70 -7.11
CA ASN A 30 9.79 16.69 -8.57
C ASN A 30 10.49 15.47 -9.18
N GLN A 31 11.72 15.19 -8.76
CA GLN A 31 12.48 14.03 -9.23
C GLN A 31 11.78 12.72 -8.91
N ALA A 32 11.26 12.54 -7.69
CA ALA A 32 10.57 11.31 -7.30
C ALA A 32 9.28 11.10 -8.11
N VAL A 33 8.53 12.17 -8.37
CA VAL A 33 7.34 12.13 -9.23
C VAL A 33 7.71 11.78 -10.68
N GLY A 34 8.76 12.39 -11.22
CA GLY A 34 9.25 12.12 -12.57
C GLY A 34 9.74 10.68 -12.75
N LEU A 35 10.52 10.17 -11.79
CA LEU A 35 10.98 8.77 -11.78
C LEU A 35 9.80 7.80 -11.80
N ARG A 36 8.76 8.06 -11.00
CA ARG A 36 7.54 7.25 -11.00
C ARG A 36 6.82 7.30 -12.35
N TYR A 37 6.71 8.50 -12.96
CA TYR A 37 6.10 8.64 -14.28
C TYR A 37 6.84 7.84 -15.35
N ASN A 38 8.17 7.75 -15.24
CA ASN A 38 9.02 6.96 -16.12
C ASN A 38 9.03 5.45 -15.81
N GLY A 39 8.29 5.00 -14.77
CA GLY A 39 8.25 3.61 -14.33
C GLY A 39 9.43 3.15 -13.46
N ASP A 40 10.36 4.06 -13.13
CA ASP A 40 11.54 3.81 -12.31
C ASP A 40 11.19 3.83 -10.80
N GLU A 41 10.25 2.98 -10.37
CA GLU A 41 9.68 2.95 -9.01
C GLU A 41 10.75 2.77 -7.92
N THR A 42 11.77 1.92 -8.15
CA THR A 42 12.85 1.70 -7.17
C THR A 42 13.67 2.96 -6.91
N LYS A 43 13.98 3.72 -7.97
CA LYS A 43 14.70 5.00 -7.82
C LYS A 43 13.77 6.04 -7.18
N ALA A 44 12.49 6.07 -7.56
CA ALA A 44 11.51 6.96 -6.96
C ALA A 44 11.43 6.75 -5.43
N VAL A 45 11.41 5.50 -4.96
CA VAL A 45 11.44 5.17 -3.53
C VAL A 45 12.69 5.73 -2.83
N ALA A 46 13.87 5.60 -3.46
CA ALA A 46 15.09 6.14 -2.88
C ALA A 46 15.03 7.67 -2.74
N VAL A 47 14.47 8.38 -3.72
CA VAL A 47 14.29 9.84 -3.65
C VAL A 47 13.22 10.22 -2.63
N TRP A 48 12.11 9.50 -2.56
CA TRP A 48 11.09 9.73 -1.53
C TRP A 48 11.61 9.54 -0.11
N LYS A 49 12.56 8.62 0.11
CA LYS A 49 13.23 8.48 1.41
C LYS A 49 14.03 9.73 1.78
N LYS A 50 14.71 10.36 0.82
CA LYS A 50 15.39 11.64 1.06
C LYS A 50 14.40 12.75 1.43
N VAL A 51 13.22 12.78 0.80
CA VAL A 51 12.14 13.71 1.19
C VAL A 51 11.74 13.46 2.65
N LEU A 52 11.62 12.20 3.08
CA LEU A 52 11.31 11.83 4.47
C LEU A 52 12.44 12.13 5.46
N GLU A 53 13.70 12.15 5.03
CA GLU A 53 14.84 12.59 5.86
C GLU A 53 14.76 14.09 6.15
N MET A 54 14.20 14.88 5.22
CA MET A 54 14.02 16.33 5.37
C MET A 54 12.70 16.68 6.08
N ASP A 55 11.63 15.93 5.81
CA ASP A 55 10.32 16.04 6.45
C ASP A 55 9.73 14.66 6.71
N SER A 56 9.91 14.18 7.95
CA SER A 56 9.47 12.85 8.37
C SER A 56 7.95 12.66 8.38
N ASN A 57 7.18 13.74 8.24
CA ASN A 57 5.71 13.74 8.24
C ASN A 57 5.13 13.94 6.83
N ASN A 58 5.97 13.93 5.79
CA ASN A 58 5.51 14.16 4.43
C ASN A 58 4.58 13.04 3.93
N GLU A 59 3.28 13.31 3.91
CA GLU A 59 2.25 12.36 3.48
C GLU A 59 2.39 11.93 2.01
N MET A 60 2.88 12.82 1.15
CA MET A 60 3.07 12.56 -0.28
C MET A 60 4.18 11.53 -0.50
N ALA A 61 5.28 11.63 0.25
CA ALA A 61 6.40 10.72 0.19
C ALA A 61 6.01 9.33 0.69
N TYR A 62 5.32 9.26 1.82
CA TYR A 62 4.74 8.00 2.30
C TYR A 62 3.78 7.37 1.28
N SER A 63 2.89 8.18 0.69
CA SER A 63 1.99 7.73 -0.37
C SER A 63 2.76 7.23 -1.61
N GLY A 64 3.80 7.94 -2.03
CA GLY A 64 4.65 7.58 -3.17
C GLY A 64 5.32 6.23 -2.97
N ILE A 65 5.99 6.04 -1.82
CA ILE A 65 6.64 4.78 -1.46
C ILE A 65 5.62 3.65 -1.34
N GLY A 66 4.46 3.92 -0.72
CA GLY A 66 3.39 2.95 -0.56
C GLY A 66 2.84 2.44 -1.89
N LYS A 67 2.66 3.33 -2.86
CA LYS A 67 2.25 2.96 -4.23
C LYS A 67 3.31 2.15 -4.96
N ALA A 68 4.59 2.51 -4.81
CA ALA A 68 5.70 1.75 -5.38
C ALA A 68 5.71 0.30 -4.85
N TYR A 69 5.61 0.10 -3.54
CA TYR A 69 5.51 -1.26 -2.96
C TYR A 69 4.27 -2.01 -3.43
N LEU A 70 3.15 -1.32 -3.61
CA LEU A 70 1.93 -1.93 -4.14
C LEU A 70 2.11 -2.42 -5.58
N SER A 71 2.86 -1.67 -6.39
CA SER A 71 3.25 -2.05 -7.75
C SER A 71 4.17 -3.29 -7.74
N SER A 72 5.13 -3.33 -6.80
CA SER A 72 6.06 -4.46 -6.61
C SER A 72 5.42 -5.71 -5.99
N GLY A 73 4.12 -5.69 -5.65
CA GLY A 73 3.42 -6.81 -5.02
C GLY A 73 3.69 -6.98 -3.51
N GLU A 74 4.52 -6.10 -2.93
CA GLU A 74 4.89 -6.09 -1.50
C GLU A 74 3.76 -5.50 -0.65
N ASN A 75 2.60 -6.16 -0.65
CA ASN A 75 1.34 -5.62 -0.17
C ASN A 75 1.38 -5.20 1.31
N LYS A 76 2.10 -5.96 2.15
CA LYS A 76 2.24 -5.67 3.59
C LYS A 76 3.03 -4.38 3.83
N LYS A 77 4.14 -4.17 3.09
CA LYS A 77 4.93 -2.93 3.16
C LYS A 77 4.12 -1.77 2.60
N ALA A 78 3.43 -1.98 1.48
CA ALA A 78 2.54 -0.98 0.90
C ALA A 78 1.51 -0.47 1.92
N MET A 79 0.83 -1.37 2.65
CA MET A 79 -0.12 -0.98 3.69
C MET A 79 0.50 -0.09 4.77
N TYR A 80 1.72 -0.39 5.23
CA TYR A 80 2.40 0.43 6.23
C TYR A 80 2.62 1.86 5.73
N TYR A 81 3.26 2.02 4.58
CA TYR A 81 3.55 3.34 4.02
C TYR A 81 2.28 4.11 3.62
N LEU A 82 1.28 3.43 3.06
CA LEU A 82 0.00 4.06 2.70
C LEU A 82 -0.79 4.51 3.93
N LYS A 83 -0.67 3.80 5.05
CA LYS A 83 -1.26 4.24 6.33
C LYS A 83 -0.56 5.48 6.86
N MET A 84 0.77 5.53 6.81
CA MET A 84 1.56 6.69 7.23
C MET A 84 1.25 7.92 6.36
N GLY A 85 1.05 7.73 5.05
CA GLY A 85 0.66 8.78 4.12
C GLY A 85 -0.83 9.07 4.06
N VAL A 86 -1.61 8.58 5.04
CA VAL A 86 -3.07 8.77 5.16
C VAL A 86 -3.86 8.41 3.88
N ASN A 87 -3.30 7.53 3.05
CA ASN A 87 -3.82 7.20 1.74
C ASN A 87 -4.83 6.04 1.82
N LYS A 88 -6.04 6.35 2.28
CA LYS A 88 -7.11 5.36 2.55
C LYS A 88 -7.51 4.54 1.33
N GLU A 89 -7.54 5.16 0.15
CA GLU A 89 -7.91 4.51 -1.11
C GLU A 89 -6.92 3.39 -1.44
N TYR A 90 -5.64 3.73 -1.58
CA TYR A 90 -4.62 2.75 -1.92
C TYR A 90 -4.37 1.76 -0.79
N TYR A 91 -4.52 2.18 0.47
CA TYR A 91 -4.45 1.27 1.61
C TYR A 91 -5.49 0.15 1.49
N SER A 92 -6.72 0.50 1.11
CA SER A 92 -7.81 -0.48 0.93
C SER A 92 -7.48 -1.48 -0.18
N ILE A 93 -6.84 -1.03 -1.26
CA ILE A 93 -6.36 -1.89 -2.35
C ILE A 93 -5.25 -2.82 -1.84
N ALA A 94 -4.25 -2.28 -1.15
CA ALA A 94 -3.14 -3.06 -0.58
C ALA A 94 -3.64 -4.12 0.40
N TYR A 95 -4.58 -3.75 1.28
CA TYR A 95 -5.21 -4.68 2.21
C TYR A 95 -5.97 -5.82 1.51
N LYS A 96 -6.75 -5.50 0.48
CA LYS A 96 -7.46 -6.52 -0.31
C LYS A 96 -6.49 -7.50 -0.96
N ARG A 97 -5.40 -7.01 -1.55
CA ARG A 97 -4.35 -7.85 -2.15
C ARG A 97 -3.65 -8.72 -1.11
N TYR A 98 -3.20 -8.14 -0.01
CA TYR A 98 -2.54 -8.86 1.09
C TYR A 98 -3.43 -9.95 1.69
N ARG A 99 -4.72 -9.66 1.91
CA ARG A 99 -5.66 -10.67 2.41
C ARG A 99 -5.81 -11.82 1.41
N ASN A 100 -5.92 -11.51 0.12
CA ASN A 100 -6.06 -12.53 -0.92
C ASN A 100 -4.79 -13.39 -1.06
N GLU A 101 -3.62 -12.78 -0.88
CA GLU A 101 -2.32 -13.47 -0.84
C GLU A 101 -2.29 -14.49 0.31
N LEU A 102 -2.63 -14.07 1.53
CA LEU A 102 -2.74 -14.98 2.68
C LEU A 102 -3.74 -16.11 2.45
N LEU A 103 -4.90 -15.82 1.86
CA LEU A 103 -5.90 -16.85 1.55
C LEU A 103 -5.39 -17.86 0.52
N ARG A 104 -4.64 -17.42 -0.49
CA ARG A 104 -4.07 -18.30 -1.51
C ARG A 104 -3.00 -19.21 -0.93
N GLU A 105 -2.10 -18.66 -0.12
CA GLU A 105 -1.03 -19.43 0.54
C GLU A 105 -1.59 -20.46 1.52
N ASN A 106 -2.69 -20.13 2.21
CA ASN A 106 -3.28 -20.99 3.25
C ASN A 106 -4.51 -21.78 2.77
N LEU A 107 -4.84 -21.74 1.47
CA LEU A 107 -6.10 -22.30 0.94
C LEU A 107 -6.23 -23.78 1.28
N SER A 108 -5.15 -24.54 1.08
CA SER A 108 -5.12 -25.99 1.36
C SER A 108 -5.41 -26.27 2.83
N TRP A 109 -4.77 -25.54 3.74
CA TRP A 109 -4.98 -25.72 5.17
C TRP A 109 -6.41 -25.36 5.60
N ILE A 110 -6.96 -24.27 5.06
CA ILE A 110 -8.34 -23.85 5.32
C ILE A 110 -9.32 -24.93 4.85
N LEU A 111 -9.15 -25.47 3.62
CA LEU A 111 -10.01 -26.52 3.08
C LEU A 111 -9.91 -27.82 3.89
N THR A 112 -8.71 -28.21 4.31
CA THR A 112 -8.49 -29.37 5.18
C THR A 112 -9.20 -29.20 6.51
N ALA A 113 -9.08 -28.04 7.16
CA ALA A 113 -9.75 -27.76 8.44
C ALA A 113 -11.28 -27.83 8.31
N ILE A 114 -11.85 -27.31 7.21
CA ILE A 114 -13.29 -27.39 6.93
C ILE A 114 -13.75 -28.84 6.73
N LEU A 115 -13.00 -29.63 5.95
CA LEU A 115 -13.32 -31.03 5.72
C LEU A 115 -13.29 -31.84 7.01
N VAL A 116 -12.21 -31.72 7.80
CA VAL A 116 -12.07 -32.41 9.09
C VAL A 116 -13.19 -32.00 10.05
N GLY A 117 -13.47 -30.70 10.16
CA GLY A 117 -14.58 -30.19 10.97
C GLY A 117 -15.94 -30.77 10.55
N SER A 118 -16.21 -30.88 9.25
CA SER A 118 -17.46 -31.45 8.73
C SER A 118 -17.62 -32.94 9.07
N ILE A 119 -16.52 -33.71 9.02
CA ILE A 119 -16.49 -35.13 9.38
C ILE A 119 -16.74 -35.29 10.89
N LEU A 120 -16.02 -34.52 11.73
CA LEU A 120 -16.20 -34.52 13.18
C LEU A 120 -17.63 -34.17 13.58
N LEU A 121 -18.26 -33.18 12.92
CA LEU A 121 -19.65 -32.83 13.12
C LEU A 121 -20.61 -33.95 12.73
N ARG A 122 -20.36 -34.68 11.62
CA ARG A 122 -21.19 -35.84 11.24
C ARG A 122 -21.05 -36.99 12.23
N VAL A 123 -19.83 -37.30 12.65
CA VAL A 123 -19.53 -38.39 13.58
C VAL A 123 -20.15 -38.09 14.95
N SER A 124 -19.96 -36.89 15.50
CA SER A 124 -20.57 -36.49 16.77
C SER A 124 -22.10 -36.56 16.72
N ARG A 125 -22.73 -36.04 15.65
CA ARG A 125 -24.19 -36.17 15.44
C ARG A 125 -24.65 -37.62 15.36
N ARG A 126 -23.90 -38.51 14.70
CA ARG A 126 -24.21 -39.95 14.65
C ARG A 126 -24.14 -40.59 16.04
N ILE A 127 -23.09 -40.31 16.82
CA ILE A 127 -22.88 -40.86 18.16
C ILE A 127 -23.97 -40.36 19.13
N ILE A 128 -24.32 -39.08 19.07
CA ILE A 128 -25.38 -38.52 19.92
C ILE A 128 -26.73 -39.19 19.59
N LYS A 129 -27.07 -39.31 18.30
CA LYS A 129 -28.31 -40.00 17.88
C LYS A 129 -28.33 -41.47 18.30
N SER A 130 -27.21 -42.19 18.21
CA SER A 130 -27.16 -43.60 18.61
C SER A 130 -27.31 -43.78 20.13
N ARG A 131 -26.74 -42.88 20.94
CA ARG A 131 -26.95 -42.88 22.40
C ARG A 131 -28.40 -42.59 22.79
N ILE A 132 -29.04 -41.59 22.18
CA ILE A 132 -30.45 -41.25 22.47
C ILE A 132 -31.40 -42.41 22.16
N ARG A 133 -31.16 -43.15 21.06
CA ARG A 133 -32.00 -44.33 20.71
C ARG A 133 -31.90 -45.46 21.74
N ARG A 134 -30.73 -45.72 22.32
CA ARG A 134 -30.55 -46.76 23.36
C ARG A 134 -31.22 -46.43 24.69
N ILE A 135 -31.43 -45.15 25.01
CA ILE A 135 -32.08 -44.74 26.27
C ILE A 135 -33.62 -44.84 26.16
N ARG A 136 -34.16 -44.79 24.94
CA ARG A 136 -35.61 -44.89 24.65
C ARG A 136 -36.10 -46.31 24.37
N SER A 137 -35.22 -47.29 24.24
CA SER A 137 -35.54 -48.72 24.12
C SER A 137 -35.40 -49.40 25.47
#